data_AF-A0A261F2U5-F1
#
_entry.id   AF-A0A261F2U5-F1
#
_cell.length_a   1.000
_cell.length_b   1.000
_cell.length_c   1.000
_cell.angle_alpha   90.00
_cell.angle_beta   90.00
_cell.angle_gamma   90.00
#
_symmetry.space_group_name_H-M   'P 1'
#
loop_
_entity.id
_entity.type
_entity.pdbx_description
1 polymer ?
#
loop_
_entity_poly.entity_id
_entity_poly.type
_entity_poly.pdbx_seq_one_letter_code
_entity_poly.pdbx_strand_id
1 'polypeptide(L)'
;MPQMFGTDGVRGLANRDLDAQLALNLGDAAVRVLGDDQVEGRHRALIGRDTRVSGDFLAAALGAGMAAGGFDVIDVGIIPTPGIAFLTSVLNVEMGAVISASHNPMPDNGIKFFARGGFKLPDAKEDEIEAILGQDWERPTGAGVGRISHDTVTATNLYIDHLVSAVAPQPEDSTSPAPQPLKGLRIVADCANGATSVVAPEALRRAGADVVVINASPDGYNINDHAGSTHPEQLQAMVKASDAQMGVAFDGDADRCLAVDEDGTLVNGDQIMGILARAYKREGKLAHDTLVVTVMSNLGLKLALKDMGIKTVQTNVGDRYVLEEMLRGGYTIGGEQSGHVINREFATTGDGTLTALRLSYEVMKSGKSLKELAADFPQLPQTLINVPNVDKKAAKTNAAVQAAVAREEKLLGDTGRVLLRPSGTEPLVRVMVEAATQKQADEVCKRLAQVVADELKA
;
A
#
# COMPACT_ATOMS: atom_id res chain seq x y z
N MET A 1 -23.86 8.55 13.24
CA MET A 1 -22.50 8.58 13.79
C MET A 1 -21.53 8.48 12.62
N PRO A 2 -20.33 9.07 12.66
CA PRO A 2 -19.32 8.75 11.66
C PRO A 2 -19.05 7.23 11.70
N GLN A 3 -18.85 6.62 10.54
CA GLN A 3 -18.49 5.21 10.38
C GLN A 3 -17.13 4.96 11.06
N MET A 4 -17.00 3.87 11.83
CA MET A 4 -15.78 3.55 12.59
C MET A 4 -14.72 2.96 11.68
N PHE A 5 -15.12 2.05 10.79
CA PHE A 5 -14.29 1.59 9.67
C PHE A 5 -14.18 2.73 8.64
N GLY A 6 -12.94 3.19 8.45
CA GLY A 6 -12.60 4.15 7.42
C GLY A 6 -12.25 3.47 6.11
N THR A 7 -11.49 4.15 5.26
CA THR A 7 -11.07 3.59 3.97
C THR A 7 -10.13 2.39 4.07
N ASP A 8 -9.49 2.19 5.23
CA ASP A 8 -8.52 1.12 5.46
C ASP A 8 -8.46 0.76 6.96
N GLY A 9 -9.53 0.14 7.45
CA GLY A 9 -9.70 -0.30 8.84
C GLY A 9 -10.13 0.81 9.81
N VAL A 10 -10.06 0.50 11.10
CA VAL A 10 -10.35 1.45 12.19
C VAL A 10 -9.06 2.18 12.54
N ARG A 11 -9.05 3.52 12.46
CA ARG A 11 -7.86 4.35 12.72
C ARG A 11 -8.16 5.50 13.67
N GLY A 12 -7.17 5.91 14.46
CA GLY A 12 -7.30 7.09 15.32
C GLY A 12 -6.08 7.30 16.21
N LEU A 13 -6.12 8.37 17.02
CA LEU A 13 -5.09 8.61 18.02
C LEU A 13 -5.12 7.46 19.05
N ALA A 14 -3.98 6.78 19.21
CA ALA A 14 -3.90 5.67 20.12
C ALA A 14 -4.15 6.10 21.57
N ASN A 15 -4.88 5.27 22.32
CA ASN A 15 -5.28 5.50 23.70
C ASN A 15 -6.24 6.71 23.91
N ARG A 16 -6.88 7.19 22.84
CA ARG A 16 -7.99 8.17 22.91
C ARG A 16 -9.13 7.78 21.98
N ASP A 17 -8.84 7.72 20.68
CA ASP A 17 -9.83 7.37 19.66
C ASP A 17 -9.79 5.85 19.40
N LEU A 18 -8.59 5.26 19.48
CA LEU A 18 -8.35 3.83 19.45
C LEU A 18 -7.71 3.38 20.78
N ASP A 19 -8.54 2.97 21.73
CA ASP A 19 -8.12 2.52 23.07
C ASP A 19 -8.14 0.98 23.22
N ALA A 20 -7.68 0.51 24.39
CA ALA A 20 -7.62 -0.92 24.67
C ALA A 20 -9.01 -1.58 24.72
N GLN A 21 -10.03 -0.85 25.18
CA GLN A 21 -11.39 -1.38 25.28
C GLN A 21 -11.99 -1.58 23.89
N LEU A 22 -11.76 -0.64 22.98
CA LEU A 22 -12.16 -0.74 21.59
C LEU A 22 -11.46 -1.91 20.90
N ALA A 23 -10.14 -2.05 21.07
CA ALA A 23 -9.38 -3.16 20.50
C ALA A 23 -9.87 -4.53 21.01
N LEU A 24 -10.15 -4.65 22.31
CA LEU A 24 -10.74 -5.86 22.91
C LEU A 24 -12.09 -6.21 22.28
N ASN A 25 -12.97 -5.21 22.18
CA ASN A 25 -14.31 -5.40 21.61
C ASN A 25 -14.25 -5.74 20.11
N LEU A 26 -13.33 -5.13 19.37
CA LEU A 26 -13.11 -5.43 17.95
C LEU A 26 -12.64 -6.87 17.77
N GLY A 27 -11.75 -7.37 18.64
CA GLY A 27 -11.29 -8.76 18.61
C GLY A 27 -12.43 -9.76 18.84
N ASP A 28 -13.26 -9.53 19.86
CA ASP A 28 -14.44 -10.36 20.17
C ASP A 28 -15.48 -10.33 19.03
N ALA A 29 -15.76 -9.14 18.48
CA ALA A 29 -16.71 -8.99 17.38
C ALA A 29 -16.20 -9.64 16.07
N ALA A 30 -14.92 -9.46 15.74
CA ALA A 30 -14.36 -9.98 14.50
C ALA A 30 -14.41 -11.51 14.43
N VAL A 31 -14.07 -12.23 15.51
CA VAL A 31 -14.12 -13.70 15.51
C VAL A 31 -15.54 -14.26 15.41
N ARG A 32 -16.55 -13.51 15.89
CA ARG A 32 -17.96 -13.88 15.75
C ARG A 32 -18.47 -13.70 14.32
N VAL A 33 -17.98 -12.70 13.60
CA VAL A 33 -18.40 -12.38 12.22
C VAL A 33 -17.64 -13.19 11.17
N LEU A 34 -16.36 -13.47 11.45
CA LEU A 34 -15.43 -14.15 10.54
C LEU A 34 -15.24 -15.64 10.87
N GLY A 35 -15.83 -16.12 11.96
CA GLY A 35 -15.96 -17.55 12.24
C GLY A 35 -16.73 -18.26 11.14
N ASP A 36 -16.13 -19.33 10.61
CA ASP A 36 -16.75 -20.21 9.64
C ASP A 36 -17.08 -21.54 10.31
N ASP A 37 -18.37 -21.78 10.56
CA ASP A 37 -18.88 -23.01 11.18
C ASP A 37 -18.53 -24.29 10.38
N GLN A 38 -18.08 -24.16 9.13
CA GLN A 38 -17.63 -25.29 8.31
C GLN A 38 -16.20 -25.75 8.64
N VAL A 39 -15.44 -24.99 9.42
CA VAL A 39 -14.09 -25.38 9.85
C VAL A 39 -14.17 -26.36 11.01
N GLU A 40 -13.81 -27.61 10.77
CA GLU A 40 -13.66 -28.61 11.83
C GLU A 40 -12.42 -28.30 12.70
N GLY A 41 -12.60 -28.25 14.02
CA GLY A 41 -11.52 -28.07 14.99
C GLY A 41 -11.46 -26.66 15.58
N ARG A 42 -10.27 -26.22 16.00
CA ARG A 42 -10.07 -24.89 16.56
C ARG A 42 -9.83 -23.85 15.47
N HIS A 43 -10.65 -22.81 15.45
CA HIS A 43 -10.43 -21.63 14.62
C HIS A 43 -9.18 -20.88 15.06
N ARG A 44 -8.48 -20.28 14.11
CA ARG A 44 -7.20 -19.60 14.34
C ARG A 44 -7.22 -18.19 13.76
N ALA A 45 -6.55 -17.27 14.45
CA ALA A 45 -6.31 -15.91 14.00
C ALA A 45 -4.82 -15.56 14.07
N LEU A 46 -4.38 -14.67 13.18
CA LEU A 46 -3.05 -14.05 13.23
C LEU A 46 -3.15 -12.59 13.67
N ILE A 47 -2.21 -12.14 14.48
CA ILE A 47 -2.02 -10.72 14.79
C ILE A 47 -0.57 -10.33 14.48
N GLY A 48 -0.39 -9.26 13.73
CA GLY A 48 0.90 -8.58 13.55
C GLY A 48 0.78 -7.08 13.78
N ARG A 49 1.92 -6.42 13.93
CA ARG A 49 1.98 -4.97 14.15
C ARG A 49 3.17 -4.31 13.46
N ASP A 50 3.11 -2.99 13.35
CA ASP A 50 4.30 -2.17 13.11
C ASP A 50 5.06 -1.87 14.41
N THR A 51 6.00 -0.93 14.38
CA THR A 51 6.93 -0.62 15.46
C THR A 51 6.40 0.41 16.46
N ARG A 52 5.16 0.90 16.33
CA ARG A 52 4.60 1.90 17.25
C ARG A 52 4.48 1.33 18.67
N VAL A 53 4.86 2.12 19.66
CA VAL A 53 4.73 1.73 21.08
C VAL A 53 3.29 1.37 21.49
N SER A 54 2.29 2.03 20.88
CA SER A 54 0.88 1.72 21.12
C SER A 54 0.47 0.35 20.58
N GLY A 55 1.21 -0.21 19.63
CA GLY A 55 0.97 -1.53 19.05
C GLY A 55 1.02 -2.64 20.10
N ASP A 56 1.83 -2.50 21.16
CA ASP A 56 1.97 -3.53 22.19
C ASP A 56 0.66 -3.73 22.98
N PHE A 57 0.06 -2.65 23.51
CA PHE A 57 -1.17 -2.79 24.28
C PHE A 57 -2.38 -3.10 23.38
N LEU A 58 -2.39 -2.58 22.15
CA LEU A 58 -3.45 -2.86 21.18
C LEU A 58 -3.42 -4.33 20.75
N ALA A 59 -2.25 -4.92 20.54
CA ALA A 59 -2.10 -6.35 20.20
C ALA A 59 -2.56 -7.25 21.33
N ALA A 60 -2.16 -6.92 22.57
CA ALA A 60 -2.59 -7.66 23.74
C ALA A 60 -4.12 -7.61 23.93
N ALA A 61 -4.74 -6.43 23.79
CA ALA A 61 -6.18 -6.26 23.92
C ALA A 61 -6.94 -6.97 22.80
N LEU A 62 -6.52 -6.79 21.55
CA LEU A 62 -7.14 -7.42 20.39
C LEU A 62 -7.06 -8.96 20.48
N GLY A 63 -5.88 -9.48 20.82
CA GLY A 63 -5.66 -10.92 21.01
C GLY A 63 -6.49 -11.50 22.15
N ALA A 64 -6.62 -10.77 23.27
CA ALA A 64 -7.50 -11.18 24.37
C ALA A 64 -8.97 -11.26 23.92
N GLY A 65 -9.43 -10.31 23.10
CA GLY A 65 -10.80 -10.31 22.58
C GLY A 65 -11.08 -11.50 21.68
N MET A 66 -10.17 -11.78 20.75
CA MET A 66 -10.26 -12.94 19.85
C MET A 66 -10.23 -14.27 20.61
N ALA A 67 -9.33 -14.42 21.59
CA ALA A 67 -9.22 -15.63 22.40
C ALA A 67 -10.43 -15.83 23.33
N ALA A 68 -10.99 -14.74 23.88
CA ALA A 68 -12.22 -14.78 24.65
C ALA A 68 -13.43 -15.20 23.80
N GLY A 69 -13.43 -14.88 22.50
CA GLY A 69 -14.43 -15.36 21.53
C GLY A 69 -14.18 -16.78 21.01
N GLY A 70 -13.10 -17.44 21.43
CA GLY A 70 -12.86 -18.88 21.19
C GLY A 70 -11.80 -19.22 20.14
N PHE A 71 -11.16 -18.24 19.51
CA PHE A 71 -10.11 -18.49 18.52
C PHE A 71 -8.74 -18.69 19.18
N ASP A 72 -7.95 -19.61 18.65
CA ASP A 72 -6.52 -19.67 18.97
C ASP A 72 -5.78 -18.56 18.19
N VAL A 73 -5.11 -17.66 18.91
CA VAL A 73 -4.42 -16.50 18.36
C VAL A 73 -2.92 -16.78 18.27
N ILE A 74 -2.33 -16.43 17.14
CA ILE A 74 -0.89 -16.45 16.90
C ILE A 74 -0.44 -15.00 16.72
N ASP A 75 0.22 -14.43 17.74
CA ASP A 75 0.91 -13.14 17.63
C ASP A 75 2.27 -13.36 16.96
N VAL A 76 2.46 -12.77 15.79
CA VAL A 76 3.70 -12.87 15.02
C VAL A 76 4.63 -11.68 15.23
N GLY A 77 4.26 -10.74 16.10
CA GLY A 77 5.09 -9.59 16.45
C GLY A 77 5.14 -8.53 15.35
N ILE A 78 6.32 -7.92 15.19
CA ILE A 78 6.55 -6.88 14.19
C ILE A 78 6.71 -7.53 12.82
N ILE A 79 5.80 -7.23 11.89
CA ILE A 79 5.82 -7.74 10.52
C ILE A 79 5.07 -6.78 9.59
N PRO A 80 5.47 -6.62 8.31
CA PRO A 80 4.74 -5.81 7.36
C PRO A 80 3.27 -6.23 7.20
N THR A 81 2.38 -5.28 6.90
CA THR A 81 0.97 -5.53 6.55
C THR A 81 0.81 -6.64 5.49
N PRO A 82 1.53 -6.60 4.35
CA PRO A 82 1.49 -7.69 3.36
C PRO A 82 1.95 -9.06 3.92
N GLY A 83 2.81 -9.08 4.94
CA GLY A 83 3.21 -10.31 5.62
C GLY A 83 2.05 -11.00 6.34
N ILE A 84 1.17 -10.25 7.01
CA ILE A 84 -0.06 -10.81 7.60
C ILE A 84 -1.02 -11.30 6.52
N ALA A 85 -1.20 -10.56 5.43
CA ALA A 85 -2.03 -11.00 4.31
C ALA A 85 -1.54 -12.34 3.74
N PHE A 86 -0.23 -12.45 3.47
CA PHE A 86 0.41 -13.68 3.01
C PHE A 86 0.24 -14.84 4.00
N LEU A 87 0.61 -14.64 5.28
CA LEU A 87 0.54 -15.68 6.31
C LEU A 87 -0.89 -16.15 6.58
N THR A 88 -1.87 -15.25 6.51
CA THR A 88 -3.30 -15.60 6.62
C THR A 88 -3.70 -16.63 5.57
N SER A 89 -3.18 -16.48 4.35
CA SER A 89 -3.39 -17.42 3.25
C SER A 89 -2.63 -18.73 3.45
N VAL A 90 -1.31 -18.68 3.64
CA VAL A 90 -0.47 -19.91 3.63
C VAL A 90 -0.58 -20.76 4.88
N LEU A 91 -0.90 -20.16 6.04
CA LEU A 91 -1.17 -20.91 7.28
C LEU A 91 -2.62 -21.40 7.35
N ASN A 92 -3.45 -21.02 6.38
CA ASN A 92 -4.85 -21.39 6.27
C ASN A 92 -5.60 -21.11 7.58
N VAL A 93 -5.43 -19.89 8.09
CA VAL A 93 -6.16 -19.37 9.26
C VAL A 93 -7.36 -18.57 8.79
N GLU A 94 -8.38 -18.47 9.64
CA GLU A 94 -9.67 -17.88 9.30
C GLU A 94 -9.58 -16.36 9.11
N MET A 95 -8.69 -15.71 9.85
CA MET A 95 -8.46 -14.27 9.76
C MET A 95 -7.05 -13.84 10.17
N GLY A 96 -6.64 -12.69 9.67
CA GLY A 96 -5.47 -11.95 10.13
C GLY A 96 -5.84 -10.54 10.53
N ALA A 97 -5.12 -9.97 11.49
CA ALA A 97 -5.24 -8.57 11.87
C ALA A 97 -3.86 -7.90 11.90
N VAL A 98 -3.81 -6.66 11.42
CA VAL A 98 -2.62 -5.81 11.48
C VAL A 98 -2.90 -4.58 12.31
N ILE A 99 -2.00 -4.27 13.22
CA ILE A 99 -2.02 -3.06 14.03
C ILE A 99 -1.01 -2.07 13.48
N SER A 100 -1.49 -1.12 12.69
CA SER A 100 -0.69 -0.05 12.10
C SER A 100 -1.55 1.08 11.54
N ALA A 101 -0.98 2.29 11.50
CA ALA A 101 -1.48 3.42 10.74
C ALA A 101 -0.64 3.75 9.48
N SER A 102 0.13 2.80 8.94
CA SER A 102 0.95 2.99 7.71
C SER A 102 1.91 4.17 7.87
N HIS A 103 1.90 5.13 6.95
CA HIS A 103 2.72 6.33 6.91
C HIS A 103 2.35 7.43 7.93
N ASN A 104 1.28 7.26 8.74
CA ASN A 104 0.90 8.28 9.72
C ASN A 104 2.00 8.49 10.78
N PRO A 105 2.06 9.67 11.43
CA PRO A 105 2.97 9.91 12.55
C PRO A 105 2.71 8.95 13.73
N MET A 106 3.74 8.68 14.54
CA MET A 106 3.71 7.69 15.63
C MET A 106 2.47 7.70 16.55
N PRO A 107 1.90 8.86 16.98
CA PRO A 107 0.77 8.86 17.91
C PRO A 107 -0.49 8.17 17.38
N ASP A 108 -0.67 8.12 16.06
CA ASP A 108 -1.80 7.43 15.43
C ASP A 108 -1.56 5.93 15.40
N ASN A 109 -2.62 5.12 15.47
CA ASN A 109 -2.57 3.71 15.15
C ASN A 109 -3.87 3.26 14.48
N GLY A 110 -3.93 2.01 14.03
CA GLY A 110 -5.11 1.45 13.38
C GLY A 110 -5.17 -0.06 13.47
N ILE A 111 -6.34 -0.64 13.22
CA ILE A 111 -6.57 -2.08 13.14
C ILE A 111 -7.21 -2.38 11.78
N LYS A 112 -6.56 -3.24 11.01
CA LYS A 112 -7.00 -3.72 9.70
C LYS A 112 -7.21 -5.23 9.76
N PHE A 113 -8.22 -5.75 9.09
CA PHE A 113 -8.51 -7.19 9.06
C PHE A 113 -8.36 -7.77 7.66
N PHE A 114 -7.88 -9.01 7.61
CA PHE A 114 -7.82 -9.85 6.44
C PHE A 114 -8.68 -11.09 6.67
N ALA A 115 -9.55 -11.40 5.72
CA ALA A 115 -10.27 -12.66 5.67
C ALA A 115 -9.34 -13.81 5.26
N ARG A 116 -9.82 -15.03 5.48
CA ARG A 116 -9.23 -16.26 4.92
C ARG A 116 -8.81 -16.06 3.46
N GLY A 117 -7.60 -16.50 3.13
CA GLY A 117 -7.00 -16.28 1.81
C GLY A 117 -6.26 -14.95 1.65
N GLY A 118 -6.24 -14.10 2.69
CA GLY A 118 -5.37 -12.93 2.75
C GLY A 118 -5.91 -11.67 2.07
N PHE A 119 -7.23 -11.56 1.87
CA PHE A 119 -7.86 -10.37 1.29
C PHE A 119 -8.46 -9.48 2.37
N LYS A 120 -8.51 -8.17 2.14
CA LYS A 120 -9.22 -7.23 3.02
C LYS A 120 -10.71 -7.61 3.13
N LEU A 121 -11.35 -7.19 4.21
CA LEU A 121 -12.78 -7.43 4.42
C LEU A 121 -13.65 -6.63 3.41
N PRO A 122 -14.75 -7.20 2.91
CA PRO A 122 -15.80 -6.43 2.24
C PRO A 122 -16.52 -5.51 3.24
N ASP A 123 -17.06 -4.37 2.77
CA ASP A 123 -17.83 -3.41 3.60
C ASP A 123 -18.90 -4.10 4.46
N ALA A 124 -19.67 -5.02 3.86
CA ALA A 124 -20.74 -5.71 4.58
C ALA A 124 -20.24 -6.46 5.82
N LYS A 125 -19.00 -6.98 5.78
CA LYS A 125 -18.38 -7.65 6.93
C LYS A 125 -17.89 -6.64 7.97
N GLU A 126 -17.39 -5.48 7.55
CA GLU A 126 -17.06 -4.38 8.46
C GLU A 126 -18.31 -3.85 9.18
N ASP A 127 -19.41 -3.67 8.44
CA ASP A 127 -20.71 -3.27 8.99
C ASP A 127 -21.28 -4.30 9.98
N GLU A 128 -21.14 -5.60 9.69
CA GLU A 128 -21.51 -6.69 10.61
C GLU A 128 -20.70 -6.62 11.93
N ILE A 129 -19.39 -6.33 11.84
CA ILE A 129 -18.52 -6.17 13.02
C ILE A 129 -18.95 -4.95 13.83
N GLU A 130 -19.17 -3.80 13.18
CA GLU A 130 -19.64 -2.58 13.86
C GLU A 130 -20.97 -2.82 14.57
N ALA A 131 -21.91 -3.52 13.94
CA ALA A 131 -23.25 -3.73 14.47
C ALA A 131 -23.26 -4.50 15.79
N ILE A 132 -22.32 -5.44 15.99
CA ILE A 132 -22.26 -6.31 17.18
C ILE A 132 -21.23 -5.87 18.21
N LEU A 133 -20.49 -4.79 17.93
CA LEU A 133 -19.40 -4.32 18.76
C LEU A 133 -19.88 -3.99 20.18
N GLY A 134 -19.23 -4.59 21.18
CA GLY A 134 -19.54 -4.35 22.60
C GLY A 134 -20.87 -4.93 23.07
N GLN A 135 -21.57 -5.75 22.26
CA GLN A 135 -22.75 -6.47 22.70
C GLN A 135 -22.41 -7.61 23.67
N ASP A 136 -23.26 -7.83 24.66
CA ASP A 136 -23.18 -9.01 25.52
C ASP A 136 -23.67 -10.27 24.80
N TRP A 137 -22.95 -11.38 25.00
CA TRP A 137 -23.30 -12.69 24.46
C TRP A 137 -22.71 -13.81 25.34
N GLU A 138 -23.16 -15.05 25.12
CA GLU A 138 -22.66 -16.22 25.85
C GLU A 138 -21.29 -16.63 25.32
N ARG A 139 -20.23 -16.24 26.05
CA ARG A 139 -18.84 -16.54 25.66
C ARG A 139 -18.46 -17.99 25.95
N PRO A 140 -17.57 -18.59 25.14
CA PRO A 140 -17.05 -19.91 25.43
C PRO A 140 -16.29 -19.94 26.76
N THR A 141 -16.41 -21.06 27.47
CA THR A 141 -15.74 -21.30 28.75
C THR A 141 -14.99 -22.63 28.74
N GLY A 142 -14.13 -22.87 29.73
CA GLY A 142 -13.37 -24.10 29.86
C GLY A 142 -12.54 -24.41 28.61
N ALA A 143 -12.75 -25.58 28.01
CA ALA A 143 -12.06 -26.02 26.79
C ALA A 143 -12.51 -25.30 25.52
N GLY A 144 -13.47 -24.36 25.56
CA GLY A 144 -13.82 -23.50 24.44
C GLY A 144 -12.99 -22.22 24.38
N VAL A 145 -12.25 -21.85 25.44
CA VAL A 145 -11.43 -20.63 25.46
C VAL A 145 -10.22 -20.79 24.54
N GLY A 146 -9.98 -19.77 23.72
CA GLY A 146 -8.85 -19.69 22.81
C GLY A 146 -7.51 -19.52 23.52
N ARG A 147 -6.43 -20.00 22.91
CA ARG A 147 -5.05 -19.80 23.40
C ARG A 147 -4.37 -18.69 22.63
N ILE A 148 -3.52 -17.92 23.30
CA ILE A 148 -2.61 -16.97 22.64
C ILE A 148 -1.20 -17.56 22.63
N SER A 149 -0.60 -17.62 21.44
CA SER A 149 0.75 -18.13 21.18
C SER A 149 1.57 -17.08 20.42
N HIS A 150 2.90 -17.23 20.42
CA HIS A 150 3.80 -16.28 19.77
C HIS A 150 4.77 -17.02 18.84
N ASP A 151 4.87 -16.60 17.58
CA ASP A 151 5.75 -17.24 16.59
C ASP A 151 6.33 -16.27 15.56
N THR A 152 7.05 -15.25 16.05
CA THR A 152 7.67 -14.22 15.20
C THR A 152 8.73 -14.77 14.25
N VAL A 153 9.59 -15.68 14.71
CA VAL A 153 10.74 -16.14 13.92
C VAL A 153 10.29 -16.96 12.71
N THR A 154 9.35 -17.88 12.89
CA THR A 154 8.84 -18.70 11.78
C THR A 154 8.07 -17.84 10.79
N ALA A 155 7.16 -16.98 11.29
CA ALA A 155 6.38 -16.07 10.47
C ALA A 155 7.25 -15.15 9.62
N THR A 156 8.28 -14.54 10.23
CA THR A 156 9.22 -13.64 9.55
C THR A 156 9.99 -14.37 8.45
N ASN A 157 10.53 -15.56 8.73
CA ASN A 157 11.28 -16.32 7.74
C ASN A 157 10.39 -16.81 6.58
N LEU A 158 9.19 -17.32 6.86
CA LEU A 158 8.25 -17.74 5.81
C LEU A 158 7.93 -16.59 4.85
N TYR A 159 7.74 -15.38 5.38
CA TYR A 159 7.46 -14.22 4.56
C TYR A 159 8.70 -13.75 3.76
N ILE A 160 9.89 -13.74 4.37
CA ILE A 160 11.14 -13.44 3.66
C ILE A 160 11.39 -14.43 2.52
N ASP A 161 11.18 -15.73 2.77
CA ASP A 161 11.39 -16.76 1.75
C ASP A 161 10.39 -16.61 0.59
N HIS A 162 9.14 -16.25 0.88
CA HIS A 162 8.16 -15.88 -0.14
C HIS A 162 8.65 -14.69 -1.00
N LEU A 163 9.07 -13.60 -0.36
CA LEU A 163 9.57 -12.42 -1.05
C LEU A 163 10.76 -12.73 -1.96
N VAL A 164 11.74 -13.49 -1.45
CA VAL A 164 12.92 -13.89 -2.23
C VAL A 164 12.54 -14.79 -3.40
N SER A 165 11.59 -15.73 -3.20
CA SER A 165 11.13 -16.64 -4.26
C SER A 165 10.54 -15.91 -5.47
N ALA A 166 10.02 -14.68 -5.29
CA ALA A 166 9.46 -13.88 -6.36
C ALA A 166 10.50 -13.42 -7.39
N VAL A 167 11.79 -13.41 -7.05
CA VAL A 167 12.90 -13.04 -7.97
C VAL A 167 13.94 -14.15 -8.13
N ALA A 168 14.01 -15.06 -7.17
CA ALA A 168 14.97 -16.14 -7.08
C ALA A 168 14.25 -17.46 -6.74
N PRO A 169 13.42 -18.01 -7.66
CA PRO A 169 12.73 -19.27 -7.40
C PRO A 169 13.74 -20.40 -7.16
N GLN A 170 13.43 -21.25 -6.17
CA GLN A 170 14.31 -22.36 -5.80
C GLN A 170 14.49 -23.33 -6.98
N PRO A 171 15.71 -23.80 -7.26
CA PRO A 171 15.93 -24.84 -8.25
C PRO A 171 15.17 -26.12 -7.86
N GLU A 172 14.70 -26.89 -8.85
CA GLU A 172 14.07 -28.19 -8.61
C GLU A 172 15.03 -29.19 -7.93
N ASP A 173 16.34 -28.98 -8.08
CA ASP A 173 17.41 -29.74 -7.43
C ASP A 173 17.93 -29.00 -6.19
N SER A 174 17.63 -29.55 -5.01
CA SER A 174 18.03 -29.00 -3.70
C SER A 174 19.56 -28.93 -3.46
N THR A 175 20.38 -29.48 -4.37
CA THR A 175 21.84 -29.42 -4.26
C THR A 175 22.46 -28.21 -4.96
N SER A 176 21.70 -27.51 -5.81
CA SER A 176 22.17 -26.30 -6.49
C SER A 176 22.09 -25.09 -5.56
N PRO A 177 23.08 -24.17 -5.59
CA PRO A 177 23.02 -22.95 -4.81
C PRO A 177 21.83 -22.09 -5.25
N ALA A 178 21.17 -21.46 -4.28
CA ALA A 178 20.06 -20.55 -4.54
C ALA A 178 20.52 -19.40 -5.48
N PRO A 179 19.72 -19.04 -6.50
CA PRO A 179 20.09 -17.98 -7.42
C PRO A 179 20.18 -16.63 -6.69
N GLN A 180 21.22 -15.84 -7.01
CA GLN A 180 21.44 -14.50 -6.47
C GLN A 180 21.29 -13.45 -7.59
N PRO A 181 20.06 -13.16 -8.04
CA PRO A 181 19.84 -12.31 -9.20
C PRO A 181 20.24 -10.84 -8.98
N LEU A 182 20.39 -10.39 -7.73
CA LEU A 182 20.80 -9.03 -7.39
C LEU A 182 22.30 -8.90 -7.11
N LYS A 183 23.08 -9.95 -7.38
CA LYS A 183 24.53 -9.93 -7.15
C LYS A 183 25.21 -8.79 -7.92
N GLY A 184 25.91 -7.94 -7.18
CA GLY A 184 26.62 -6.77 -7.72
C GLY A 184 25.81 -5.47 -7.70
N LEU A 185 24.53 -5.51 -7.30
CA LEU A 185 23.71 -4.32 -7.08
C LEU A 185 23.90 -3.83 -5.65
N ARG A 186 24.26 -2.55 -5.49
CA ARG A 186 24.26 -1.85 -4.20
C ARG A 186 23.00 -1.02 -4.07
N ILE A 187 22.26 -1.25 -2.97
CA ILE A 187 20.96 -0.62 -2.71
C ILE A 187 21.00 0.05 -1.34
N VAL A 188 20.50 1.29 -1.27
CA VAL A 188 20.15 1.90 0.02
C VAL A 188 18.69 1.59 0.36
N ALA A 189 18.42 1.02 1.53
CA ALA A 189 17.06 0.73 2.00
C ALA A 189 16.70 1.63 3.20
N ASP A 190 15.71 2.50 3.01
CA ASP A 190 15.07 3.26 4.09
C ASP A 190 13.84 2.51 4.59
N CYS A 191 13.92 2.00 5.83
CA CYS A 191 12.88 1.18 6.44
C CYS A 191 11.90 1.98 7.30
N ALA A 192 11.96 3.33 7.29
CA ALA A 192 11.06 4.22 8.01
C ALA A 192 10.95 3.99 9.53
N ASN A 193 11.95 3.31 10.11
CA ASN A 193 11.89 2.70 11.45
C ASN A 193 10.60 1.89 11.67
N GLY A 194 10.06 1.30 10.60
CA GLY A 194 8.80 0.56 10.58
C GLY A 194 9.00 -0.95 10.55
N ALA A 195 7.96 -1.66 10.11
CA ALA A 195 7.89 -3.11 10.08
C ALA A 195 8.91 -3.78 9.12
N THR A 196 9.47 -3.04 8.16
CA THR A 196 10.49 -3.52 7.23
C THR A 196 11.90 -3.53 7.78
N SER A 197 12.13 -2.95 8.97
CA SER A 197 13.48 -2.79 9.56
C SER A 197 14.31 -4.08 9.61
N VAL A 198 13.65 -5.25 9.67
CA VAL A 198 14.30 -6.57 9.56
C VAL A 198 14.04 -7.23 8.20
N VAL A 199 12.78 -7.28 7.76
CA VAL A 199 12.35 -8.06 6.59
C VAL A 199 12.98 -7.58 5.29
N ALA A 200 12.95 -6.28 5.01
CA ALA A 200 13.40 -5.76 3.71
C ALA A 200 14.92 -5.88 3.51
N PRO A 201 15.77 -5.48 4.48
CA PRO A 201 17.22 -5.69 4.35
C PRO A 201 17.59 -7.15 4.16
N GLU A 202 16.95 -8.05 4.91
CA GLU A 202 17.25 -9.49 4.82
C GLU A 202 16.82 -10.08 3.47
N ALA A 203 15.62 -9.75 2.98
CA ALA A 203 15.15 -10.24 1.69
C ALA A 203 16.03 -9.75 0.52
N LEU A 204 16.44 -8.48 0.53
CA LEU A 204 17.35 -7.91 -0.48
C LEU A 204 18.73 -8.59 -0.45
N ARG A 205 19.28 -8.83 0.75
CA ARG A 205 20.57 -9.54 0.92
C ARG A 205 20.48 -11.00 0.47
N ARG A 206 19.41 -11.71 0.82
CA ARG A 206 19.19 -13.11 0.37
C ARG A 206 19.05 -13.20 -1.16
N ALA A 207 18.49 -12.18 -1.80
CA ALA A 207 18.46 -12.06 -3.26
C ALA A 207 19.82 -11.68 -3.90
N GLY A 208 20.83 -11.34 -3.09
CA GLY A 208 22.22 -11.12 -3.50
C GLY A 208 22.72 -9.67 -3.52
N ALA A 209 21.90 -8.68 -3.11
CA ALA A 209 22.30 -7.28 -3.11
C ALA A 209 23.29 -6.93 -1.98
N ASP A 210 24.14 -5.93 -2.20
CA ASP A 210 24.83 -5.20 -1.12
C ASP A 210 23.88 -4.12 -0.58
N VAL A 211 23.52 -4.19 0.70
CA VAL A 211 22.45 -3.35 1.25
C VAL A 211 22.98 -2.43 2.35
N VAL A 212 22.96 -1.14 2.06
CA VAL A 212 23.13 -0.05 3.03
C VAL A 212 21.77 0.24 3.63
N VAL A 213 21.63 0.13 4.96
CA VAL A 213 20.34 0.28 5.64
C VAL A 213 20.33 1.60 6.41
N ILE A 214 19.26 2.37 6.26
CA ILE A 214 18.96 3.56 7.06
C ILE A 214 17.57 3.43 7.68
N ASN A 215 17.34 4.13 8.79
CA ASN A 215 16.06 4.14 9.51
C ASN A 215 15.52 2.72 9.75
N ALA A 216 16.34 1.86 10.35
CA ALA A 216 15.99 0.49 10.71
C ALA A 216 16.29 0.19 12.19
N SER A 217 16.22 1.23 13.03
CA SER A 217 16.46 1.15 14.47
C SER A 217 15.24 1.67 15.23
N PRO A 218 14.10 0.96 15.16
CA PRO A 218 12.87 1.39 15.82
C PRO A 218 13.04 1.45 17.34
N ASP A 219 12.49 2.50 17.96
CA ASP A 219 12.48 2.69 19.41
C ASP A 219 11.07 2.78 20.02
N GLY A 220 10.03 2.58 19.20
CA GLY A 220 8.63 2.76 19.57
C GLY A 220 8.06 4.15 19.23
N TYR A 221 8.93 5.14 19.01
CA TYR A 221 8.58 6.56 18.90
C TYR A 221 8.96 7.18 17.54
N ASN A 222 9.97 6.63 16.87
CA ASN A 222 10.61 7.20 15.68
C ASN A 222 10.11 6.67 14.31
N ILE A 223 8.99 5.95 14.27
CA ILE A 223 8.40 5.47 13.01
C ILE A 223 7.96 6.65 12.13
N ASN A 224 8.31 6.60 10.84
CA ASN A 224 8.04 7.63 9.83
C ASN A 224 8.57 9.04 10.16
N ASP A 225 9.38 9.20 11.21
CA ASP A 225 9.90 10.51 11.62
C ASP A 225 11.01 10.96 10.66
N HIS A 226 10.67 11.88 9.75
CA HIS A 226 11.58 12.37 8.70
C HIS A 226 12.26 11.24 7.89
N ALA A 227 11.55 10.12 7.72
CA ALA A 227 12.04 8.90 7.10
C ALA A 227 10.98 8.23 6.22
N GLY A 228 11.42 7.33 5.35
CA GLY A 228 10.53 6.48 4.55
C GLY A 228 9.97 7.16 3.31
N SER A 229 8.97 6.52 2.70
CA SER A 229 8.45 6.92 1.38
C SER A 229 7.88 8.33 1.33
N THR A 230 7.41 8.89 2.45
CA THR A 230 6.88 10.26 2.51
C THR A 230 7.95 11.32 2.75
N HIS A 231 9.16 10.91 3.16
CA HIS A 231 10.31 11.77 3.45
C HIS A 231 11.61 11.16 2.86
N PRO A 232 11.74 11.11 1.53
CA PRO A 232 12.85 10.42 0.86
C PRO A 232 14.17 11.21 0.88
N GLU A 233 14.24 12.40 1.47
CA GLU A 233 15.37 13.31 1.36
C GLU A 233 16.67 12.67 1.87
N GLN A 234 16.60 11.95 2.99
CA GLN A 234 17.75 11.23 3.54
C GLN A 234 18.20 10.09 2.64
N LEU A 235 17.26 9.34 2.06
CA LEU A 235 17.55 8.30 1.07
C LEU A 235 18.26 8.88 -0.16
N GLN A 236 17.75 9.99 -0.70
CA GLN A 236 18.35 10.68 -1.86
C GLN A 236 19.79 11.13 -1.59
N ALA A 237 20.06 11.63 -0.38
CA ALA A 237 21.42 11.99 0.02
C ALA A 237 22.31 10.75 0.19
N MET A 238 21.80 9.68 0.80
CA MET A 238 22.56 8.46 1.08
C MET A 238 22.92 7.68 -0.17
N VAL A 239 22.02 7.62 -1.18
CA VAL A 239 22.32 6.98 -2.47
C VAL A 239 23.56 7.60 -3.11
N LYS A 240 23.61 8.94 -3.17
CA LYS A 240 24.78 9.67 -3.69
C LYS A 240 26.02 9.49 -2.82
N ALA A 241 25.87 9.57 -1.50
CA ALA A 241 27.00 9.49 -0.58
C ALA A 241 27.64 8.09 -0.51
N SER A 242 26.91 7.05 -0.88
CA SER A 242 27.37 5.66 -0.85
C SER A 242 27.66 5.07 -2.24
N ASP A 243 27.61 5.88 -3.30
CA ASP A 243 27.74 5.42 -4.69
C ASP A 243 26.84 4.21 -5.01
N ALA A 244 25.64 4.19 -4.41
CA ALA A 244 24.67 3.11 -4.64
C ALA A 244 23.99 3.31 -6.00
N GLN A 245 23.68 2.23 -6.71
CA GLN A 245 23.00 2.30 -8.01
C GLN A 245 21.51 2.63 -7.88
N MET A 246 20.92 2.41 -6.71
CA MET A 246 19.54 2.81 -6.41
C MET A 246 19.27 2.86 -4.91
N GLY A 247 18.18 3.49 -4.54
CA GLY A 247 17.58 3.46 -3.22
C GLY A 247 16.12 2.99 -3.27
N VAL A 248 15.64 2.42 -2.16
CA VAL A 248 14.23 2.08 -1.95
C VAL A 248 13.77 2.61 -0.59
N ALA A 249 12.59 3.23 -0.56
CA ALA A 249 11.97 3.75 0.65
C ALA A 249 10.62 3.08 0.88
N PHE A 250 10.45 2.52 2.07
CA PHE A 250 9.20 1.93 2.53
C PHE A 250 8.45 2.91 3.43
N ASP A 251 7.17 2.68 3.70
CA ASP A 251 6.46 3.31 4.80
C ASP A 251 6.38 2.40 6.04
N GLY A 252 5.77 2.89 7.11
CA GLY A 252 5.76 2.24 8.43
C GLY A 252 5.30 0.79 8.47
N ASP A 253 4.32 0.39 7.64
CA ASP A 253 3.84 -1.00 7.52
C ASP A 253 4.17 -1.66 6.17
N ALA A 254 4.87 -0.93 5.30
CA ALA A 254 5.42 -1.38 4.03
C ALA A 254 4.42 -1.96 3.04
N ASP A 255 3.24 -1.35 2.96
CA ASP A 255 2.36 -1.53 1.81
C ASP A 255 2.78 -0.66 0.62
N ARG A 256 3.71 0.29 0.83
CA ARG A 256 4.26 1.18 -0.21
C ARG A 256 5.76 1.00 -0.43
N CYS A 257 6.18 1.23 -1.67
CA CYS A 257 7.58 1.42 -2.05
C CYS A 257 7.71 2.58 -3.03
N LEU A 258 8.60 3.51 -2.73
CA LEU A 258 9.17 4.43 -3.71
C LEU A 258 10.65 4.09 -3.91
N ALA A 259 11.23 4.58 -4.99
CA ALA A 259 12.64 4.34 -5.30
C ALA A 259 13.37 5.65 -5.59
N VAL A 260 14.69 5.57 -5.59
CA VAL A 260 15.58 6.68 -5.89
C VAL A 260 16.63 6.16 -6.86
N ASP A 261 16.85 6.87 -7.97
CA ASP A 261 17.88 6.52 -8.95
C ASP A 261 19.29 6.87 -8.47
N GLU A 262 20.30 6.49 -9.25
CA GLU A 262 21.72 6.70 -8.93
C GLU A 262 22.11 8.18 -8.77
N ASP A 263 21.34 9.12 -9.35
CA ASP A 263 21.57 10.57 -9.23
C ASP A 263 20.86 11.17 -8.00
N GLY A 264 20.12 10.34 -7.26
CA GLY A 264 19.26 10.72 -6.16
C GLY A 264 17.94 11.35 -6.59
N THR A 265 17.45 11.05 -7.79
CA THR A 265 16.12 11.49 -8.26
C THR A 265 15.06 10.52 -7.79
N LEU A 266 13.94 11.04 -7.27
CA LEU A 266 12.82 10.21 -6.84
C LEU A 266 12.15 9.54 -8.05
N VAL A 267 11.90 8.24 -7.93
CA VAL A 267 11.13 7.41 -8.85
C VAL A 267 9.85 6.98 -8.13
N ASN A 268 8.71 7.53 -8.57
CA ASN A 268 7.44 7.34 -7.88
C ASN A 268 6.72 6.04 -8.27
N GLY A 269 5.57 5.75 -7.63
CA GLY A 269 4.79 4.55 -7.91
C GLY A 269 4.33 4.40 -9.36
N ASP A 270 4.04 5.50 -10.06
CA ASP A 270 3.66 5.46 -11.48
C ASP A 270 4.81 4.96 -12.35
N GLN A 271 6.02 5.47 -12.13
CA GLN A 271 7.21 5.04 -12.87
C GLN A 271 7.56 3.60 -12.54
N ILE A 272 7.49 3.19 -11.26
CA ILE A 272 7.71 1.80 -10.84
C ILE A 272 6.72 0.87 -11.53
N MET A 273 5.43 1.20 -11.50
CA MET A 273 4.39 0.41 -12.19
C MET A 273 4.61 0.35 -13.70
N GLY A 274 5.02 1.45 -14.34
CA GLY A 274 5.36 1.47 -15.76
C GLY A 274 6.50 0.52 -16.11
N ILE A 275 7.60 0.58 -15.34
CA ILE A 275 8.77 -0.29 -15.51
C ILE A 275 8.35 -1.76 -15.41
N LEU A 276 7.61 -2.12 -14.35
CA LEU A 276 7.16 -3.49 -14.11
C LEU A 276 6.14 -3.97 -15.15
N ALA A 277 5.18 -3.13 -15.55
CA ALA A 277 4.19 -3.47 -16.58
C ALA A 277 4.88 -3.75 -17.93
N ARG A 278 5.86 -2.92 -18.32
CA ARG A 278 6.65 -3.18 -19.53
C ARG A 278 7.44 -4.48 -19.43
N ALA A 279 8.08 -4.76 -18.29
CA ALA A 279 8.82 -5.99 -18.07
C ALA A 279 7.90 -7.21 -18.21
N TYR A 280 6.72 -7.17 -17.58
CA TYR A 280 5.70 -8.21 -17.68
C TYR A 280 5.13 -8.37 -19.08
N LYS A 281 4.95 -7.29 -19.83
CA LYS A 281 4.54 -7.39 -21.24
C LYS A 281 5.60 -8.09 -22.09
N ARG A 282 6.88 -7.70 -21.94
CA ARG A 282 8.01 -8.35 -22.63
C ARG A 282 8.09 -9.84 -22.33
N GLU A 283 7.69 -10.25 -21.12
CA GLU A 283 7.70 -11.65 -20.67
C GLU A 283 6.40 -12.41 -21.01
N GLY A 284 5.39 -11.75 -21.58
CA GLY A 284 4.08 -12.36 -21.84
C GLY A 284 3.27 -12.64 -20.57
N LYS A 285 3.62 -12.01 -19.43
CA LYS A 285 2.99 -12.18 -18.12
C LYS A 285 1.99 -11.07 -17.75
N LEU A 286 1.94 -9.97 -18.53
CA LEU A 286 1.00 -8.89 -18.29
C LEU A 286 -0.39 -9.28 -18.80
N ALA A 287 -1.27 -9.70 -17.89
CA ALA A 287 -2.62 -10.13 -18.25
C ALA A 287 -3.35 -9.04 -19.05
N HIS A 288 -3.87 -9.45 -20.22
CA HIS A 288 -4.59 -8.58 -21.15
C HIS A 288 -3.81 -7.35 -21.64
N ASP A 289 -2.47 -7.38 -21.55
CA ASP A 289 -1.61 -6.21 -21.79
C ASP A 289 -2.09 -4.97 -21.03
N THR A 290 -2.55 -5.13 -19.78
CA THR A 290 -3.25 -4.08 -19.03
C THR A 290 -2.62 -3.80 -17.67
N LEU A 291 -2.44 -2.52 -17.34
CA LEU A 291 -2.10 -2.03 -16.01
C LEU A 291 -3.33 -1.35 -15.37
N VAL A 292 -3.66 -1.71 -14.13
CA VAL A 292 -4.71 -1.02 -13.35
C VAL A 292 -4.10 0.13 -12.56
N VAL A 293 -4.64 1.33 -12.69
CA VAL A 293 -4.19 2.52 -11.97
C VAL A 293 -5.39 3.29 -11.43
N THR A 294 -5.17 4.21 -10.50
CA THR A 294 -6.23 5.14 -10.13
C THR A 294 -6.30 6.31 -11.12
N VAL A 295 -7.37 7.08 -11.04
CA VAL A 295 -7.47 8.37 -11.72
C VAL A 295 -6.36 9.34 -11.33
N MET A 296 -5.60 9.13 -10.24
CA MET A 296 -4.51 10.04 -9.85
C MET A 296 -3.20 9.81 -10.62
N SER A 297 -3.01 8.64 -11.24
CA SER A 297 -1.78 8.38 -12.00
C SER A 297 -1.59 9.38 -13.13
N ASN A 298 -0.35 9.84 -13.29
CA ASN A 298 0.04 10.92 -14.19
C ASN A 298 -0.23 10.56 -15.66
N LEU A 299 -0.64 11.54 -16.47
CA LEU A 299 -0.90 11.35 -17.90
C LEU A 299 0.33 10.83 -18.66
N GLY A 300 1.54 11.23 -18.27
CA GLY A 300 2.77 10.80 -18.94
C GLY A 300 2.99 9.29 -18.87
N LEU A 301 2.64 8.64 -17.75
CA LEU A 301 2.59 7.18 -17.65
C LEU A 301 1.62 6.58 -18.69
N LYS A 302 0.40 7.12 -18.77
CA LYS A 302 -0.66 6.60 -19.64
C LYS A 302 -0.29 6.74 -21.13
N LEU A 303 0.33 7.85 -21.51
CA LEU A 303 0.83 8.07 -22.87
C LEU A 303 1.96 7.09 -23.21
N ALA A 304 2.96 6.96 -22.33
CA ALA A 304 4.06 6.02 -22.52
C ALA A 304 3.58 4.57 -22.67
N LEU A 305 2.65 4.13 -21.81
CA LEU A 305 2.07 2.79 -21.87
C LEU A 305 1.28 2.58 -23.17
N LYS A 306 0.50 3.58 -23.60
CA LYS A 306 -0.25 3.52 -24.86
C LYS A 306 0.68 3.30 -26.06
N ASP A 307 1.80 4.02 -26.11
CA ASP A 307 2.80 3.88 -27.18
C ASP A 307 3.47 2.51 -27.18
N MET A 308 3.59 1.88 -25.99
CA MET A 308 4.04 0.50 -25.82
C MET A 308 2.93 -0.54 -26.08
N GLY A 309 1.72 -0.13 -26.45
CA GLY A 309 0.55 -0.98 -26.63
C GLY A 309 0.05 -1.63 -25.33
N ILE A 310 0.33 -1.02 -24.18
CA ILE A 310 -0.20 -1.42 -22.86
C ILE A 310 -1.45 -0.57 -22.59
N LYS A 311 -2.56 -1.24 -22.30
CA LYS A 311 -3.81 -0.60 -21.92
C LYS A 311 -3.75 -0.17 -20.46
N THR A 312 -4.53 0.85 -20.12
CA THR A 312 -4.74 1.23 -18.71
C THR A 312 -6.22 1.12 -18.36
N VAL A 313 -6.50 0.59 -17.18
CA VAL A 313 -7.82 0.64 -16.55
C VAL A 313 -7.72 1.60 -15.38
N GLN A 314 -8.66 2.54 -15.29
CA GLN A 314 -8.67 3.57 -14.27
C GLN A 314 -9.77 3.32 -13.23
N THR A 315 -9.40 3.39 -11.95
CA THR A 315 -10.31 3.23 -10.81
C THR A 315 -10.38 4.52 -9.97
N ASN A 316 -11.32 4.56 -9.03
CA ASN A 316 -11.32 5.61 -8.00
C ASN A 316 -10.07 5.49 -7.12
N VAL A 317 -9.74 6.57 -6.39
CA VAL A 317 -8.58 6.59 -5.49
C VAL A 317 -8.82 5.67 -4.30
N GLY A 318 -7.81 4.88 -3.93
CA GLY A 318 -7.87 3.87 -2.89
C GLY A 318 -7.47 2.49 -3.42
N ASP A 319 -6.55 1.85 -2.71
CA ASP A 319 -6.04 0.50 -3.01
C ASP A 319 -7.13 -0.55 -3.21
N ARG A 320 -8.22 -0.45 -2.45
CA ARG A 320 -9.37 -1.34 -2.57
C ARG A 320 -10.00 -1.32 -3.96
N TYR A 321 -10.23 -0.14 -4.54
CA TYR A 321 -10.83 -0.04 -5.88
C TYR A 321 -9.90 -0.59 -6.95
N VAL A 322 -8.58 -0.43 -6.77
CA VAL A 322 -7.57 -1.04 -7.63
C VAL A 322 -7.68 -2.56 -7.54
N LEU A 323 -7.66 -3.13 -6.34
CA LEU A 323 -7.73 -4.58 -6.13
C LEU A 323 -9.04 -5.19 -6.66
N GLU A 324 -10.19 -4.56 -6.37
CA GLU A 324 -11.50 -5.01 -6.87
C GLU A 324 -11.52 -5.09 -8.40
N GLU A 325 -10.98 -4.08 -9.08
CA GLU A 325 -10.91 -4.05 -10.54
C GLU A 325 -9.91 -5.08 -11.08
N MET A 326 -8.78 -5.27 -10.40
CA MET A 326 -7.81 -6.32 -10.71
C MET A 326 -8.43 -7.72 -10.64
N LEU A 327 -9.21 -8.00 -9.61
CA LEU A 327 -9.90 -9.28 -9.46
C LEU A 327 -11.00 -9.45 -10.52
N ARG A 328 -11.81 -8.41 -10.74
CA ARG A 328 -12.90 -8.43 -11.74
C ARG A 328 -12.41 -8.67 -13.16
N GLY A 329 -11.28 -8.06 -13.52
CA GLY A 329 -10.70 -8.14 -14.86
C GLY A 329 -9.58 -9.18 -15.03
N GLY A 330 -9.20 -9.90 -13.97
CA GLY A 330 -8.12 -10.89 -14.03
C GLY A 330 -6.74 -10.29 -14.31
N TYR A 331 -6.46 -9.09 -13.79
CA TYR A 331 -5.23 -8.34 -14.08
C TYR A 331 -4.07 -8.72 -13.14
N THR A 332 -2.84 -8.74 -13.67
CA THR A 332 -1.64 -9.16 -12.92
C THR A 332 -1.10 -8.07 -11.99
N ILE A 333 -1.07 -6.82 -12.45
CA ILE A 333 -0.42 -5.70 -11.74
C ILE A 333 -1.27 -4.43 -11.77
N GLY A 334 -1.25 -3.70 -10.66
CA GLY A 334 -1.89 -2.40 -10.54
C GLY A 334 -1.48 -1.68 -9.26
N GLY A 335 -1.87 -0.43 -9.10
CA GLY A 335 -1.50 0.34 -7.93
C GLY A 335 -1.74 1.83 -8.01
N GLU A 336 -1.03 2.55 -7.14
CA GLU A 336 -1.14 3.99 -6.97
C GLU A 336 0.22 4.69 -7.08
N GLN A 337 0.18 5.97 -7.46
CA GLN A 337 1.38 6.84 -7.53
C GLN A 337 2.14 6.92 -6.19
N SER A 338 1.45 6.70 -5.07
CA SER A 338 2.02 6.66 -3.71
C SER A 338 3.01 5.53 -3.47
N GLY A 339 3.13 4.58 -4.41
CA GLY A 339 4.00 3.40 -4.27
C GLY A 339 3.28 2.17 -3.73
N HIS A 340 1.97 2.25 -3.47
CA HIS A 340 1.16 1.06 -3.17
C HIS A 340 0.95 0.28 -4.46
N VAL A 341 1.74 -0.79 -4.67
CA VAL A 341 1.73 -1.60 -5.89
C VAL A 341 1.35 -3.04 -5.53
N ILE A 342 0.32 -3.53 -6.22
CA ILE A 342 -0.23 -4.88 -6.06
C ILE A 342 0.27 -5.73 -7.23
N ASN A 343 0.94 -6.83 -6.89
CA ASN A 343 1.37 -7.84 -7.86
C ASN A 343 0.68 -9.17 -7.55
N ARG A 344 -0.40 -9.47 -8.27
CA ARG A 344 -1.31 -10.60 -7.98
C ARG A 344 -0.71 -11.97 -8.23
N GLU A 345 0.44 -12.05 -8.90
CA GLU A 345 1.21 -13.28 -9.02
C GLU A 345 1.72 -13.74 -7.65
N PHE A 346 1.96 -12.82 -6.72
CA PHE A 346 2.62 -13.11 -5.43
C PHE A 346 1.82 -12.62 -4.21
N ALA A 347 1.12 -11.49 -4.31
CA ALA A 347 0.49 -10.82 -3.16
C ALA A 347 -0.99 -10.49 -3.40
N THR A 348 -1.76 -10.44 -2.31
CA THR A 348 -3.21 -10.09 -2.27
C THR A 348 -3.47 -8.64 -1.86
N THR A 349 -2.44 -7.89 -1.52
CA THR A 349 -2.46 -6.47 -1.16
C THR A 349 -1.19 -5.79 -1.71
N GLY A 350 -1.08 -4.48 -1.57
CA GLY A 350 0.17 -3.76 -1.87
C GLY A 350 1.30 -4.24 -0.98
N ASP A 351 2.46 -4.46 -1.59
CA ASP A 351 3.65 -4.95 -0.90
C ASP A 351 4.88 -4.18 -1.38
N GLY A 352 5.37 -3.30 -0.50
CA GLY A 352 6.53 -2.47 -0.77
C GLY A 352 7.80 -3.29 -0.96
N THR A 353 8.03 -4.31 -0.13
CA THR A 353 9.27 -5.10 -0.18
C THR A 353 9.32 -5.96 -1.43
N LEU A 354 8.20 -6.58 -1.79
CA LEU A 354 8.05 -7.30 -3.05
C LEU A 354 8.27 -6.36 -4.24
N THR A 355 7.69 -5.17 -4.21
CA THR A 355 7.85 -4.17 -5.27
C THR A 355 9.30 -3.76 -5.44
N ALA A 356 10.02 -3.50 -4.34
CA ALA A 356 11.45 -3.20 -4.35
C ALA A 356 12.29 -4.33 -4.95
N LEU A 357 12.02 -5.58 -4.57
CA LEU A 357 12.71 -6.76 -5.13
C LEU A 357 12.46 -6.90 -6.64
N ARG A 358 11.20 -6.79 -7.08
CA ARG A 358 10.84 -6.91 -8.51
C ARG A 358 11.44 -5.78 -9.34
N LEU A 359 11.46 -4.55 -8.82
CA LEU A 359 12.10 -3.41 -9.47
C LEU A 359 13.61 -3.61 -9.61
N SER A 360 14.27 -4.00 -8.51
CA SER A 360 15.72 -4.25 -8.46
C SER A 360 16.11 -5.39 -9.41
N TYR A 361 15.27 -6.43 -9.49
CA TYR A 361 15.42 -7.53 -10.42
C TYR A 361 15.33 -7.05 -11.88
N GLU A 362 14.41 -6.14 -12.22
CA GLU A 362 14.31 -5.59 -13.58
C GLU A 362 15.52 -4.70 -13.93
N VAL A 363 16.05 -3.93 -12.98
CA VAL A 363 17.31 -3.18 -13.16
C VAL A 363 18.43 -4.16 -13.56
N MET A 364 18.61 -5.23 -12.81
CA MET A 364 19.65 -6.23 -13.09
C MET A 364 19.42 -6.99 -14.39
N LYS A 365 18.18 -7.41 -14.65
CA LYS A 365 17.82 -8.21 -15.84
C LYS A 365 17.93 -7.41 -17.13
N SER A 366 17.58 -6.14 -17.10
CA SER A 366 17.63 -5.26 -18.28
C SER A 366 19.05 -4.77 -18.59
N GLY A 367 19.92 -4.73 -17.59
CA GLY A 367 21.26 -4.14 -17.69
C GLY A 367 21.26 -2.61 -17.80
N LYS A 368 20.10 -1.96 -17.61
CA LYS A 368 19.92 -0.51 -17.62
C LYS A 368 19.90 0.04 -16.20
N SER A 369 20.29 1.29 -16.02
CA SER A 369 20.14 1.97 -14.72
C SER A 369 18.67 2.27 -14.40
N LEU A 370 18.37 2.52 -13.12
CA LEU A 370 17.01 2.87 -12.72
C LEU A 370 16.56 4.17 -13.39
N LYS A 371 17.46 5.15 -13.52
CA LYS A 371 17.20 6.40 -14.26
C LYS A 371 16.80 6.15 -15.71
N GLU A 372 17.55 5.29 -16.42
CA GLU A 372 17.24 4.96 -17.82
C GLU A 372 15.87 4.27 -17.95
N LEU A 373 15.53 3.37 -17.03
CA LEU A 373 14.24 2.69 -17.02
C LEU A 373 13.09 3.66 -16.69
N ALA A 374 13.30 4.59 -15.76
CA ALA A 374 12.30 5.56 -15.32
C ALA A 374 12.07 6.69 -16.35
N ALA A 375 13.07 7.01 -17.17
CA ALA A 375 12.98 8.02 -18.23
C ALA A 375 11.95 7.68 -19.31
N ASP A 376 11.63 6.39 -19.50
CA ASP A 376 10.58 5.93 -20.42
C ASP A 376 9.17 6.29 -19.94
N PHE A 377 9.01 6.72 -18.68
CA PHE A 377 7.74 7.09 -18.06
C PHE A 377 7.82 8.53 -17.52
N PRO A 378 7.79 9.55 -18.40
CA PRO A 378 7.92 10.93 -17.98
C PRO A 378 6.75 11.36 -17.10
N GLN A 379 7.02 12.20 -16.11
CA GLN A 379 5.97 12.86 -15.33
C GLN A 379 5.63 14.19 -16.00
N LEU A 380 4.40 14.32 -16.49
CA LEU A 380 3.93 15.62 -16.96
C LEU A 380 3.82 16.59 -15.78
N PRO A 381 4.24 17.86 -15.97
CA PRO A 381 3.97 18.94 -15.03
C PRO A 381 2.52 18.94 -14.56
N GLN A 382 2.33 19.09 -13.25
CA GLN A 382 1.03 18.99 -12.58
C GLN A 382 0.84 20.17 -11.62
N THR A 383 -0.38 20.71 -11.58
CA THR A 383 -0.79 21.74 -10.62
C THR A 383 -2.09 21.32 -9.96
N LEU A 384 -2.13 21.35 -8.63
CA LEU A 384 -3.31 21.03 -7.82
C LEU A 384 -3.71 22.25 -6.97
N ILE A 385 -4.95 22.72 -7.12
CA ILE A 385 -5.52 23.79 -6.30
C ILE A 385 -6.73 23.24 -5.54
N ASN A 386 -6.72 23.38 -4.21
CA ASN A 386 -7.87 23.10 -3.36
C ASN A 386 -8.77 24.34 -3.32
N VAL A 387 -10.02 24.20 -3.74
CA VAL A 387 -11.03 25.27 -3.71
C VAL A 387 -11.99 25.02 -2.54
N PRO A 388 -11.87 25.74 -1.41
CA PRO A 388 -12.69 25.54 -0.23
C PRO A 388 -14.05 26.22 -0.33
N ASN A 389 -14.96 25.90 0.60
CA ASN A 389 -16.26 26.56 0.79
C ASN A 389 -17.16 26.50 -0.45
N VAL A 390 -17.19 25.32 -1.08
CA VAL A 390 -17.99 25.06 -2.29
C VAL A 390 -18.99 23.95 -2.08
N ASP A 391 -20.12 24.00 -2.81
CA ASP A 391 -21.00 22.84 -3.00
C ASP A 391 -20.29 21.78 -3.83
N LYS A 392 -19.53 20.94 -3.13
CA LYS A 392 -18.76 19.85 -3.73
C LYS A 392 -19.62 18.81 -4.47
N LYS A 393 -20.93 18.71 -4.18
CA LYS A 393 -21.83 17.78 -4.87
C LYS A 393 -22.15 18.26 -6.29
N ALA A 394 -22.18 19.57 -6.50
CA ALA A 394 -22.44 20.18 -7.80
C ALA A 394 -21.24 20.16 -8.75
N ALA A 395 -20.03 19.78 -8.29
CA ALA A 395 -18.82 19.81 -9.11
C ALA A 395 -18.91 19.02 -10.43
N LYS A 396 -19.67 17.92 -10.44
CA LYS A 396 -19.87 17.07 -11.62
C LYS A 396 -21.10 17.43 -12.45
N THR A 397 -22.02 18.25 -11.92
CA THR A 397 -23.34 18.50 -12.53
C THR A 397 -23.56 19.97 -12.92
N ASN A 398 -22.79 20.91 -12.35
CA ASN A 398 -22.90 22.33 -12.69
C ASN A 398 -22.46 22.57 -14.15
N ALA A 399 -23.37 23.09 -14.97
CA ALA A 399 -23.15 23.26 -16.41
C ALA A 399 -22.00 24.23 -16.75
N ALA A 400 -21.81 25.30 -15.98
CA ALA A 400 -20.74 26.27 -16.21
C ALA A 400 -19.36 25.65 -15.90
N VAL A 401 -19.26 24.88 -14.80
CA VAL A 401 -18.04 24.13 -14.47
C VAL A 401 -17.72 23.11 -15.55
N GLN A 402 -18.69 22.30 -15.98
CA GLN A 402 -18.47 21.29 -17.02
C GLN A 402 -18.10 21.91 -18.38
N ALA A 403 -18.72 23.03 -18.75
CA ALA A 403 -18.35 23.76 -19.96
C ALA A 403 -16.92 24.34 -19.88
N ALA A 404 -16.50 24.82 -18.71
CA ALA A 404 -15.12 25.27 -18.50
C ALA A 404 -14.13 24.11 -18.59
N VAL A 405 -14.40 22.97 -17.95
CA VAL A 405 -13.56 21.77 -18.07
C VAL A 405 -13.39 21.36 -19.53
N ALA A 406 -14.50 21.19 -20.27
CA ALA A 406 -14.44 20.78 -21.67
C ALA A 406 -13.65 21.76 -22.56
N ARG A 407 -13.76 23.08 -22.30
CA ARG A 407 -12.98 24.10 -23.01
C ARG A 407 -11.49 23.95 -22.72
N GLU A 408 -11.10 23.79 -21.46
CA GLU A 408 -9.70 23.67 -21.08
C GLU A 408 -9.09 22.33 -21.52
N GLU A 409 -9.84 21.23 -21.47
CA GLU A 409 -9.40 19.93 -22.03
C GLU A 409 -9.14 20.04 -23.54
N LYS A 410 -10.00 20.76 -24.29
CA LYS A 410 -9.76 21.02 -25.71
C LYS A 410 -8.50 21.84 -25.96
N LEU A 411 -8.16 22.77 -25.06
CA LEU A 411 -6.93 23.57 -25.15
C LEU A 411 -5.68 22.74 -24.85
N LEU A 412 -5.78 21.80 -23.90
CA LEU A 412 -4.70 20.90 -23.52
C LEU A 412 -4.42 19.82 -24.57
N GLY A 413 -5.44 19.41 -25.33
CA GLY A 413 -5.30 18.39 -26.37
C GLY A 413 -4.84 17.04 -25.79
N ASP A 414 -4.02 16.31 -26.53
CA ASP A 414 -3.54 14.99 -26.10
C ASP A 414 -2.37 15.05 -25.09
N THR A 415 -1.83 16.25 -24.82
CA THR A 415 -0.66 16.45 -23.95
C THR A 415 -1.01 17.09 -22.62
N GLY A 416 -2.29 17.08 -22.24
CA GLY A 416 -2.73 17.49 -20.92
C GLY A 416 -4.12 16.98 -20.58
N ARG A 417 -4.50 17.14 -19.31
CA ARG A 417 -5.83 16.75 -18.83
C ARG A 417 -6.22 17.52 -17.58
N VAL A 418 -7.53 17.52 -17.32
CA VAL A 418 -8.14 18.08 -16.11
C VAL A 418 -8.67 16.94 -15.25
N LEU A 419 -8.59 17.08 -13.93
CA LEU A 419 -9.27 16.22 -12.98
C LEU A 419 -9.91 17.08 -11.88
N LEU A 420 -11.23 17.08 -11.83
CA LEU A 420 -12.01 17.68 -10.73
C LEU A 420 -12.41 16.59 -9.72
N ARG A 421 -11.99 16.74 -8.46
CA ARG A 421 -12.27 15.76 -7.41
C ARG A 421 -12.85 16.43 -6.15
N PRO A 422 -14.13 16.22 -5.84
CA PRO A 422 -14.69 16.55 -4.53
C PRO A 422 -13.90 15.89 -3.39
N SER A 423 -13.68 16.60 -2.28
CA SER A 423 -13.13 15.96 -1.07
C SER A 423 -14.21 15.12 -0.37
N GLY A 424 -13.88 13.92 0.08
CA GLY A 424 -14.80 13.09 0.85
C GLY A 424 -15.10 13.70 2.24
N THR A 425 -14.04 14.17 2.90
CA THR A 425 -14.06 14.64 4.29
C THR A 425 -14.31 16.13 4.43
N GLU A 426 -13.87 16.95 3.47
CA GLU A 426 -13.90 18.41 3.56
C GLU A 426 -14.91 19.03 2.56
N PRO A 427 -15.45 20.23 2.83
CA PRO A 427 -16.31 20.97 1.90
C PRO A 427 -15.47 21.71 0.84
N LEU A 428 -14.66 20.96 0.07
CA LEU A 428 -13.79 21.50 -0.97
C LEU A 428 -13.80 20.63 -2.23
N VAL A 429 -13.44 21.25 -3.37
CA VAL A 429 -13.16 20.58 -4.64
C VAL A 429 -11.69 20.76 -4.98
N ARG A 430 -11.02 19.66 -5.32
CA ARG A 430 -9.63 19.67 -5.80
C ARG A 430 -9.63 19.79 -7.32
N VAL A 431 -8.97 20.82 -7.83
CA VAL A 431 -8.77 21.07 -9.25
C VAL A 431 -7.34 20.69 -9.59
N MET A 432 -7.17 19.63 -10.38
CA MET A 432 -5.86 19.16 -10.81
C MET A 432 -5.75 19.32 -12.33
N VAL A 433 -4.62 19.82 -12.80
CA VAL A 433 -4.31 19.91 -14.22
C VAL A 433 -2.92 19.36 -14.47
N GLU A 434 -2.81 18.53 -15.50
CA GLU A 434 -1.54 18.05 -16.06
C GLU A 434 -1.38 18.63 -17.45
N ALA A 435 -0.18 19.08 -17.82
CA ALA A 435 0.07 19.67 -19.13
C ALA A 435 1.52 19.46 -19.59
N ALA A 436 1.81 19.73 -20.86
CA ALA A 436 3.15 19.64 -21.43
C ALA A 436 4.18 20.58 -20.75
N THR A 437 3.73 21.68 -20.13
CA THR A 437 4.61 22.61 -19.40
C THR A 437 3.99 23.05 -18.09
N GLN A 438 4.82 23.34 -17.08
CA GLN A 438 4.36 23.84 -15.78
C GLN A 438 3.55 25.13 -15.91
N LYS A 439 3.99 26.05 -16.78
CA LYS A 439 3.28 27.31 -17.04
C LYS A 439 1.85 27.05 -17.53
N GLN A 440 1.66 26.13 -18.47
CA GLN A 440 0.32 25.80 -18.98
C GLN A 440 -0.55 25.14 -17.90
N ALA A 441 0.02 24.20 -17.13
CA ALA A 441 -0.68 23.56 -16.02
C ALA A 441 -1.17 24.60 -14.99
N ASP A 442 -0.29 25.53 -14.60
CA ASP A 442 -0.61 26.60 -13.65
C ASP A 442 -1.70 27.54 -14.16
N GLU A 443 -1.58 28.01 -15.39
CA GLU A 443 -2.54 28.94 -15.99
C GLU A 443 -3.93 28.33 -16.13
N VAL A 444 -4.01 27.10 -16.62
CA VAL A 444 -5.28 26.37 -16.78
C VAL A 444 -5.89 26.03 -15.43
N CYS A 445 -5.09 25.54 -14.48
CA CYS A 445 -5.56 25.19 -13.15
C CYS A 445 -6.12 26.40 -12.40
N LYS A 446 -5.43 27.56 -12.46
CA LYS A 446 -5.92 28.81 -11.87
C LYS A 446 -7.24 29.28 -12.48
N ARG A 447 -7.39 29.22 -13.81
CA ARG A 447 -8.67 29.58 -14.46
C ARG A 447 -9.82 28.68 -14.03
N LEU A 448 -9.60 27.36 -13.99
CA LEU A 448 -10.63 26.41 -13.55
C LEU A 448 -10.96 26.57 -12.07
N ALA A 449 -9.95 26.76 -11.22
CA ALA A 449 -10.16 26.99 -9.80
C ALA A 449 -11.02 28.23 -9.54
N GLN A 450 -10.83 29.31 -10.31
CA GLN A 450 -11.67 30.49 -10.23
C GLN A 450 -13.12 30.21 -10.64
N VAL A 451 -13.34 29.49 -11.74
CA VAL A 451 -14.69 29.09 -12.17
C VAL A 451 -15.38 28.23 -11.11
N VAL A 452 -14.67 27.26 -10.53
CA VAL A 452 -15.20 26.41 -9.44
C VAL A 452 -15.56 27.27 -8.23
N ALA A 453 -14.71 28.23 -7.86
CA ALA A 453 -14.95 29.11 -6.73
C ALA A 453 -16.17 30.04 -6.94
N ASP A 454 -16.41 30.49 -8.17
CA ASP A 454 -17.52 31.39 -8.49
C ASP A 454 -18.85 30.67 -8.69
N GLU A 455 -18.84 29.52 -9.36
CA GLU A 455 -20.05 28.79 -9.77
C GLU A 455 -20.55 27.79 -8.71
N LEU A 456 -19.69 27.37 -7.78
CA LEU A 456 -20.05 26.42 -6.72
C LEU A 456 -20.10 27.07 -5.34
N LYS A 457 -20.29 28.38 -5.22
CA LYS A 457 -20.41 29.07 -3.92
C LYS A 457 -21.47 28.37 -3.05
N ALA A 458 -21.03 27.93 -1.87
CA ALA A 458 -21.87 27.24 -0.89
C ALA A 458 -22.87 28.18 -0.21
#